data_AF-A0A6B9FVV6-F1
#
_entry.id   AF-A0A6B9FVV6-F1
#
_cell.length_a   1.000
_cell.length_b   1.000
_cell.length_c   1.000
_cell.angle_alpha   90.00
_cell.angle_beta   90.00
_cell.angle_gamma   90.00
#
_symmetry.space_group_name_H-M   'P 1'
#
loop_
_entity.id
_entity.type
_entity.pdbx_description
1 polymer ?
#
loop_
_entity_poly.entity_id
_entity_poly.type
_entity_poly.pdbx_seq_one_letter_code
_entity_poly.pdbx_strand_id
1 'polypeptide(L)'
;MAARRVPMGFKIAIGVTLFIISFLLLRPSSPATASEYAFWNEVANLFGENDVEGFVGIALLIICTLTTIVGYPITIRLIERRLNRNKE
;
A
#
# COMPACT_ATOMS: atom_id res chain seq x y z
N MET A 1 -11.30 -32.29 -6.54
CA MET A 1 -10.08 -31.81 -7.26
C MET A 1 -9.28 -30.92 -6.32
N ALA A 2 -7.95 -31.04 -6.25
CA ALA A 2 -7.13 -30.21 -5.38
C ALA A 2 -7.22 -28.72 -5.78
N ALA A 3 -7.65 -27.85 -4.86
CA ALA A 3 -7.69 -26.41 -5.09
C ALA A 3 -6.27 -25.87 -5.29
N ARG A 4 -6.04 -25.10 -6.35
CA ARG A 4 -4.70 -24.56 -6.63
C ARG A 4 -4.46 -23.34 -5.73
N ARG A 5 -3.40 -23.40 -4.93
CA ARG A 5 -2.98 -22.32 -4.03
C ARG A 5 -1.90 -21.48 -4.68
N VAL A 6 -1.86 -20.19 -4.36
CA VAL A 6 -0.76 -19.32 -4.78
C VAL A 6 0.53 -19.77 -4.06
N PRO A 7 1.64 -20.00 -4.77
CA PRO A 7 2.92 -20.35 -4.14
C PRO A 7 3.42 -19.26 -3.19
N MET A 8 4.19 -19.63 -2.16
CA MET A 8 4.66 -18.68 -1.14
C MET A 8 5.48 -17.52 -1.73
N GLY A 9 6.33 -17.78 -2.73
CA GLY A 9 7.10 -16.72 -3.39
C GLY A 9 6.23 -15.66 -4.07
N PHE A 10 5.15 -16.08 -4.75
CA PHE A 10 4.19 -15.14 -5.35
C PHE A 10 3.43 -14.33 -4.30
N LYS A 11 3.10 -14.94 -3.16
CA LYS A 11 2.46 -14.23 -2.04
C LYS A 11 3.34 -13.11 -1.52
N ILE A 12 4.62 -13.39 -1.28
CA ILE A 12 5.59 -12.37 -0.84
C ILE A 12 5.71 -11.27 -1.89
N ALA A 13 5.88 -11.62 -3.17
CA ALA A 13 5.99 -10.65 -4.25
C ALA A 13 4.77 -9.73 -4.34
N ILE A 14 3.55 -10.26 -4.18
CA ILE A 14 2.31 -9.46 -4.15
C ILE A 14 2.31 -8.49 -2.97
N GLY A 15 2.66 -8.95 -1.76
CA GLY A 15 2.72 -8.08 -0.59
C GLY A 15 3.72 -6.93 -0.76
N VAL A 16 4.94 -7.25 -1.21
CA VAL A 16 5.98 -6.25 -1.49
C VAL A 16 5.54 -5.27 -2.58
N THR A 17 4.92 -5.77 -3.65
CA THR A 17 4.43 -4.93 -4.75
C THR A 17 3.33 -3.98 -4.29
N LEU A 18 2.36 -4.46 -3.49
CA LEU A 18 1.31 -3.62 -2.93
C LEU A 18 1.90 -2.51 -2.04
N PHE A 19 2.87 -2.86 -1.20
CA PHE A 19 3.55 -1.87 -0.37
C PHE A 19 4.26 -0.81 -1.20
N ILE A 20 5.08 -1.23 -2.18
CA ILE A 20 5.85 -0.31 -3.04
C ILE A 20 4.91 0.59 -3.84
N ILE A 21 3.86 0.05 -4.45
CA ILE A 21 2.91 0.84 -5.26
C ILE A 21 2.21 1.88 -4.38
N SER A 22 1.70 1.48 -3.20
CA SER A 22 1.07 2.41 -2.27
C SER A 22 2.03 3.52 -1.83
N PHE A 23 3.28 3.15 -1.53
CA PHE A 23 4.32 4.10 -1.15
C PHE A 23 4.60 5.10 -2.27
N LEU A 24 4.77 4.62 -3.50
CA LEU A 24 5.06 5.48 -4.65
C LEU A 24 3.91 6.42 -5.00
N LEU A 25 2.66 6.01 -4.77
CA LEU A 25 1.48 6.83 -5.06
C LEU A 25 1.23 7.91 -4.00
N LEU A 26 1.53 7.63 -2.73
CA LEU A 26 1.24 8.53 -1.62
C LEU A 26 2.42 9.44 -1.26
N ARG A 27 3.65 8.99 -1.54
CA ARG A 27 4.84 9.77 -1.22
C ARG A 27 4.82 11.06 -2.04
N PRO A 28 4.96 12.23 -1.40
CA PRO A 28 5.09 13.48 -2.13
C PRO A 28 6.30 13.41 -3.06
N SER A 29 6.11 13.86 -4.30
CA SER A 29 7.17 13.93 -5.28
C SER A 29 8.33 14.83 -4.80
N SER A 30 9.54 14.68 -5.36
CA SER A 30 10.67 15.57 -5.06
C SER A 30 11.12 16.25 -6.34
N PRO A 31 11.01 17.59 -6.47
CA PRO A 31 10.43 18.54 -5.50
C PRO A 31 8.91 18.37 -5.36
N ALA A 32 8.39 18.55 -4.14
CA ALA A 32 6.96 18.43 -3.87
C ALA A 32 6.21 19.60 -4.51
N THR A 33 5.06 19.32 -5.10
CA THR A 33 4.16 20.38 -5.58
C THR A 33 3.58 21.15 -4.39
N ALA A 34 3.22 22.43 -4.62
CA ALA A 34 2.62 23.26 -3.58
C ALA A 34 1.34 22.64 -2.98
N SER A 35 0.55 21.94 -3.81
CA SER A 35 -0.65 21.23 -3.37
C SER A 35 -0.35 20.00 -2.50
N GLU A 36 0.67 19.21 -2.84
CA GLU A 36 1.08 18.07 -2.01
C GLU A 36 1.59 18.54 -0.65
N TYR A 37 2.39 19.61 -0.65
CA TYR A 37 2.89 20.20 0.59
C TYR A 37 1.76 20.75 1.47
N ALA A 38 0.79 21.47 0.88
CA ALA A 38 -0.35 22.00 1.60
C ALA A 38 -1.20 20.89 2.25
N PHE A 39 -1.47 19.80 1.52
CA PHE A 39 -2.18 18.64 2.03
C PHE A 39 -1.47 18.03 3.24
N TRP A 40 -0.17 17.71 3.11
CA TRP A 40 0.58 17.10 4.19
C TRP A 40 0.78 18.03 5.39
N ASN A 41 0.92 19.33 5.16
CA ASN A 41 1.01 20.33 6.22
C ASN A 41 -0.33 20.48 6.97
N GLU A 42 -1.46 20.47 6.28
CA GLU A 42 -2.78 20.51 6.92
C GLU A 42 -3.02 19.25 7.75
N VAL A 43 -2.69 18.07 7.22
CA VAL A 43 -2.79 16.82 7.96
C VAL A 43 -1.85 16.83 9.18
N ALA A 44 -0.58 17.22 9.04
CA ALA A 44 0.35 17.32 10.17
C ALA A 44 -0.19 18.26 11.27
N ASN A 45 -0.74 19.41 10.86
CA ASN A 45 -1.33 20.38 11.78
C ASN A 45 -2.57 19.84 12.50
N LEU A 46 -3.38 18.99 11.87
CA LEU A 46 -4.50 18.28 12.54
C LEU A 46 -4.01 17.36 13.67
N PHE A 47 -2.81 16.82 13.55
CA PHE A 47 -2.15 16.03 14.61
C PHE A 47 -1.31 16.88 15.56
N GLY A 48 -1.25 18.21 15.36
CA GLY A 48 -0.45 19.14 16.17
C GLY A 48 1.06 18.99 15.94
N GLU A 49 1.47 18.40 14.82
CA GLU A 49 2.87 18.13 14.52
C GLU A 49 3.51 19.28 13.74
N ASN A 50 4.66 19.76 14.21
CA ASN A 50 5.40 20.85 13.57
C ASN A 50 6.47 20.32 12.59
N ASP A 51 6.94 19.09 12.78
CA ASP A 51 7.84 18.41 11.85
C ASP A 51 7.05 17.68 10.76
N VAL A 52 6.71 18.41 9.70
CA VAL A 52 5.93 17.87 8.56
C VAL A 52 6.69 16.77 7.83
N GLU A 53 8.01 16.88 7.68
CA GLU A 53 8.80 15.88 6.96
C GLU A 53 8.86 14.56 7.73
N GLY A 54 9.11 14.62 9.04
CA GLY A 54 9.05 13.46 9.93
C GLY A 54 7.65 12.83 9.98
N PHE A 55 6.61 13.67 10.08
CA PHE A 55 5.21 13.23 10.06
C PHE A 55 4.87 12.45 8.79
N VAL A 56 5.22 12.98 7.62
CA VAL A 56 4.97 12.34 6.32
C VAL A 56 5.64 10.97 6.27
N GLY A 57 6.89 10.86 6.72
CA GLY A 57 7.61 9.58 6.75
C GLY A 57 6.87 8.52 7.55
N ILE A 58 6.44 8.84 8.78
CA ILE A 58 5.72 7.91 9.65
C ILE A 58 4.33 7.60 9.09
N ALA A 59 3.60 8.61 8.63
CA ALA A 59 2.27 8.45 8.05
C ALA A 59 2.29 7.51 6.83
N LEU A 60 3.28 7.67 5.94
CA LEU A 60 3.46 6.78 4.80
C LEU A 60 3.70 5.33 5.22
N LEU A 61 4.56 5.09 6.22
CA LEU A 61 4.80 3.73 6.72
C LEU A 61 3.52 3.08 7.24
N ILE A 62 2.72 3.83 8.01
CA ILE A 62 1.45 3.36 8.56
C ILE A 62 0.45 3.07 7.44
N ILE A 63 0.22 4.02 6.54
CA ILE A 63 -0.77 3.89 5.46
C ILE A 63 -0.39 2.75 4.51
N CYS A 64 0.89 2.62 4.14
CA CYS A 64 1.36 1.55 3.27
C CYS A 64 1.22 0.18 3.93
N THR A 65 1.51 0.09 5.22
CA THR A 65 1.36 -1.15 5.99
C THR A 65 -0.11 -1.56 6.07
N LEU A 66 -1.01 -0.64 6.43
CA LEU A 66 -2.45 -0.91 6.50
C LEU A 66 -3.01 -1.32 5.13
N THR A 67 -2.62 -0.60 4.07
CA THR A 67 -3.03 -0.92 2.70
C THR A 67 -2.55 -2.31 2.30
N THR A 68 -1.34 -2.69 2.70
CA THR A 68 -0.80 -4.03 2.42
C THR A 68 -1.54 -5.10 3.21
N ILE A 69 -1.81 -4.89 4.50
CA ILE A 69 -2.55 -5.83 5.36
C ILE A 69 -3.95 -6.10 4.80
N VAL A 70 -4.64 -5.07 4.29
CA VAL A 70 -5.99 -5.21 3.73
C VAL A 70 -5.97 -5.70 2.29
N GLY A 71 -5.09 -5.15 1.45
CA GLY A 71 -5.00 -5.45 0.02
C GLY A 71 -4.44 -6.85 -0.27
N TYR A 72 -3.51 -7.33 0.55
CA TYR A 72 -2.90 -8.65 0.40
C TYR A 72 -3.92 -9.81 0.40
N PRO A 73 -4.76 -10.01 1.43
CA PRO A 73 -5.71 -11.11 1.46
C PRO A 73 -6.76 -11.01 0.34
N ILE A 74 -7.16 -9.78 -0.03
CA ILE A 74 -8.09 -9.55 -1.14
C ILE A 74 -7.46 -10.02 -2.46
N THR A 75 -6.22 -9.59 -2.73
CA THR A 75 -5.50 -9.93 -3.97
C THR A 75 -5.25 -11.43 -4.08
N ILE A 76 -4.82 -12.09 -3.00
CA ILE A 76 -4.64 -13.54 -2.98
C ILE A 76 -5.96 -14.27 -3.25
N ARG A 77 -7.05 -13.87 -2.59
CA ARG A 77 -8.38 -14.48 -2.81
C ARG A 77 -8.86 -14.31 -4.25
N LEU A 78 -8.63 -13.14 -4.86
CA LEU A 78 -8.99 -12.89 -6.25
C LEU A 78 -8.20 -13.78 -7.20
N ILE A 79 -6.89 -13.92 -7.00
CA ILE A 79 -6.02 -14.77 -7.83
C ILE A 79 -6.41 -16.24 -7.67
N GLU A 80 -6.59 -16.74 -6.44
CA GLU A 80 -7.01 -18.13 -6.20
C GLU A 80 -8.38 -18.43 -6.85
N ARG A 81 -9.34 -17.50 -6.75
CA ARG A 81 -10.65 -17.63 -7.42
C ARG A 81 -10.53 -17.69 -8.94
N ARG A 82 -9.73 -16.80 -9.55
CA ARG A 82 -9.52 -16.78 -11.02
C ARG A 82 -8.81 -18.05 -11.51
N LEU A 83 -7.83 -18.52 -10.75
CA LEU A 83 -7.04 -19.71 -11.09
C LEU A 83 -7.89 -20.99 -11.08
N ASN A 84 -8.81 -21.11 -10.12
CA ASN A 84 -9.70 -22.27 -10.05
C ASN A 84 -10.81 -22.22 -11.12
N ARG A 85 -11.31 -21.03 -11.48
CA ARG A 85 -12.35 -20.88 -12.51
C ARG A 85 -11.86 -21.18 -13.93
N ASN A 86 -10.60 -20.88 -14.25
CA ASN A 86 -10.04 -21.16 -15.58
C ASN A 86 -9.75 -22.65 -15.83
N LYS A 87 -10.09 -23.54 -14.88
CA LYS A 87 -9.84 -24.98 -14.96
C LYS A 87 -11.12 -25.81 -15.12
N GLU A 88 -12.29 -25.18 -14.95
CA GLU A 88 -13.61 -25.71 -15.33
C GLU A 88 -13.90 -25.36 -16.79
#